data_AF-A0ABD5PLC4-F1
#
_entry.id   AF-A0ABD5PLC4-F1
#
_cell.length_a   1.000
_cell.length_b   1.000
_cell.length_c   1.000
_cell.angle_alpha   90.00
_cell.angle_beta   90.00
_cell.angle_gamma   90.00
#
_symmetry.space_group_name_H-M   'P 1'
#
loop_
_entity.id
_entity.type
_entity.pdbx_description
1 polymer ?
#
loop_
_entity_poly.entity_id
_entity_poly.type
_entity_poly.pdbx_seq_one_letter_code
_entity_poly.pdbx_strand_id
1 'polypeptide(L)' 'MVDDQYRGLLTEREREILRGEAEVSDNYQYRVVSRIRTKIENIDEDTEILAENREDLLEELRDVVCKNSE' A
#
# COMPACT_ATOMS: atom_id res chain seq x y z
N MET A 1 -21.51 -10.47 -0.73
CA MET A 1 -20.61 -9.60 0.05
C MET A 1 -19.27 -9.75 -0.62
N VAL A 2 -18.75 -8.69 -1.24
CA VAL A 2 -17.40 -8.75 -1.84
C VAL A 2 -16.46 -9.03 -0.68
N ASP A 3 -15.66 -10.09 -0.76
CA ASP A 3 -14.68 -10.44 0.26
C ASP A 3 -13.76 -9.24 0.51
N ASP A 4 -14.09 -8.44 1.51
CA ASP A 4 -13.29 -7.32 2.05
C ASP A 4 -12.05 -7.83 2.81
N GLN A 5 -11.68 -9.09 2.55
CA GLN A 5 -10.49 -9.73 3.05
C GLN A 5 -9.26 -9.08 2.38
N TYR A 6 -8.74 -8.06 3.06
CA TYR A 6 -7.32 -7.64 3.06
C TYR A 6 -6.81 -6.76 1.90
N ARG A 7 -7.54 -5.69 1.55
CA ARG A 7 -6.98 -4.62 0.70
C ARG A 7 -6.21 -3.59 1.55
N GLY A 8 -4.95 -3.91 1.88
CA GLY A 8 -3.96 -2.89 2.28
C GLY A 8 -3.49 -2.06 1.07
N LEU A 9 -2.28 -1.51 1.13
CA LEU A 9 -1.70 -0.70 0.04
C LEU A 9 -1.66 -1.43 -1.33
N LEU A 10 -1.28 -2.71 -1.30
CA LEU A 10 -1.09 -3.54 -2.48
C LEU A 10 -2.25 -4.50 -2.68
N THR A 11 -2.71 -4.62 -3.93
CA THR A 11 -3.58 -5.70 -4.37
C THR A 11 -2.81 -7.02 -4.44
N GLU A 12 -3.53 -8.16 -4.46
CA GLU A 12 -2.91 -9.48 -4.61
C GLU A 12 -2.05 -9.57 -5.88
N ARG A 13 -2.58 -9.12 -7.01
CA ARG A 13 -1.83 -9.11 -8.27
C ARG A 13 -0.57 -8.24 -8.23
N GLU A 14 -0.63 -7.09 -7.56
CA GLU A 14 0.55 -6.24 -7.38
C GLU A 14 1.62 -6.93 -6.52
N ARG A 15 1.21 -7.70 -5.50
CA ARG A 15 2.13 -8.52 -4.69
C ARG A 15 2.81 -9.60 -5.53
N GLU A 16 2.04 -10.34 -6.33
CA GLU A 16 2.59 -11.37 -7.24
C GLU A 16 3.63 -10.76 -8.20
N ILE A 17 3.30 -9.61 -8.81
CA ILE A 17 4.20 -8.92 -9.74
C ILE A 17 5.48 -8.45 -9.05
N LEU A 18 5.37 -7.87 -7.85
CA LEU A 18 6.55 -7.43 -7.09
C LEU A 18 7.42 -8.60 -6.61
N ARG A 19 6.83 -9.76 -6.33
CA ARG A 19 7.57 -10.97 -5.95
C ARG A 19 8.18 -11.71 -7.14
N GLY A 20 7.88 -11.30 -8.38
CA GLY A 20 8.30 -12.02 -9.58
C GLY A 20 7.54 -13.33 -9.81
N GLU A 21 6.42 -13.54 -9.12
CA GLU A 21 5.55 -14.72 -9.25
C GLU A 21 4.65 -14.62 -10.49
N ALA A 22 4.62 -13.46 -11.14
CA ALA A 22 3.83 -13.16 -12.33
C ALA A 22 4.72 -12.83 -13.53
N GLU A 23 4.65 -13.64 -14.59
CA GLU A 23 5.27 -13.30 -15.87
C GLU A 23 4.47 -12.18 -16.55
N VAL A 24 5.08 -11.00 -16.62
CA VAL A 24 4.54 -9.81 -17.29
C VAL A 24 5.66 -9.10 -18.06
N SER A 25 5.29 -8.25 -19.02
CA SER A 25 6.29 -7.46 -19.73
C SER A 25 6.93 -6.39 -18.82
N ASP A 26 8.19 -6.05 -19.09
CA ASP A 26 8.91 -4.99 -18.36
C ASP A 26 8.14 -3.67 -18.34
N ASN A 27 7.49 -3.33 -19.45
CA ASN A 27 6.69 -2.12 -19.54
C ASN A 27 5.47 -2.17 -18.61
N TYR A 28 4.82 -3.34 -18.47
CA TYR A 28 3.71 -3.49 -17.54
C TYR A 28 4.19 -3.47 -16.08
N GLN A 29 5.30 -4.16 -15.78
CA GLN A 29 5.92 -4.12 -14.46
C GLN A 29 6.26 -2.68 -14.06
N TYR A 30 6.86 -1.89 -14.97
CA TYR A 30 7.15 -0.48 -14.73
C TYR A 30 5.89 0.33 -14.40
N ARG A 31 4.80 0.14 -15.16
CA ARG A 31 3.52 0.83 -14.87
C ARG A 31 2.97 0.46 -13.50
N VAL A 32 3.08 -0.81 -13.10
CA VAL A 32 2.65 -1.28 -11.78
C VAL A 32 3.45 -0.59 -10.69
N VAL A 33 4.78 -0.54 -10.81
CA VAL A 33 5.64 0.19 -9.85
C VAL A 33 5.27 1.67 -9.80
N SER A 34 5.05 2.31 -10.95
CA SER A 34 4.63 3.71 -11.01
C SER A 34 3.30 3.94 -10.29
N ARG A 35 2.32 3.04 -10.46
CA ARG A 35 1.03 3.13 -9.78
C ARG A 35 1.18 2.98 -8.27
N ILE A 36 2.03 2.07 -7.83
CA ILE A 36 2.29 1.85 -6.39
C ILE A 36 2.92 3.10 -5.76
N ARG A 37 3.83 3.80 -6.46
CA ARG A 37 4.37 5.08 -5.99
C ARG A 37 3.29 6.11 -5.74
N THR A 38 2.35 6.27 -6.68
CA THR A 38 1.21 7.18 -6.49
C THR A 38 0.33 6.76 -5.31
N LYS A 39 0.14 5.46 -5.07
CA LYS A 39 -0.59 5.02 -3.86
C LYS A 39 0.16 5.37 -2.57
N ILE A 40 1.49 5.34 -2.58
CA ILE A 40 2.30 5.76 -1.42
C ILE A 40 2.15 7.27 -1.21
N GLU A 41 2.16 8.07 -2.28
CA GLU A 41 1.91 9.51 -2.20
C GLU A 41 0.52 9.80 -1.60
N ASN A 42 -0.51 9.05 -1.98
CA ASN A 42 -1.85 9.20 -1.40
C ASN A 42 -1.93 8.85 0.10
N ILE A 43 -1.02 7.99 0.61
CA ILE A 43 -0.97 7.72 2.06
C ILE A 43 -0.61 9.00 2.82
N ASP A 44 0.15 9.92 2.24
CA ASP A 44 0.49 11.20 2.88
C ASP A 44 -0.79 11.98 3.22
N GLU A 45 -1.66 12.16 2.22
CA GLU A 45 -2.99 12.78 2.39
C GLU A 45 -3.86 12.00 3.40
N ASP A 46 -3.89 10.67 3.32
CA ASP A 46 -4.62 9.85 4.28
C ASP A 46 -4.10 10.06 5.71
N THR A 47 -2.78 10.21 5.91
CA THR A 47 -2.21 10.43 7.25
C THR A 47 -2.54 11.80 7.82
N GLU A 48 -2.67 12.84 6.99
CA GLU A 48 -3.13 14.15 7.42
C GLU A 48 -4.58 14.07 7.91
N ILE A 49 -5.47 13.42 7.14
CA ILE A 49 -6.86 13.21 7.52
C ILE A 49 -6.96 12.42 8.82
N LEU A 50 -6.16 11.37 8.99
CA LEU A 50 -6.13 10.59 10.23
C LEU A 50 -5.62 11.41 11.41
N ALA A 51 -4.56 12.21 11.24
CA ALA A 51 -4.03 13.07 12.29
C ALA A 51 -5.08 14.07 12.81
N GLU A 52 -5.88 14.64 11.91
CA GLU A 52 -6.91 15.61 12.28
C GLU A 52 -8.14 14.99 12.93
N ASN A 53 -8.54 13.79 12.50
CA ASN A 53 -9.85 13.23 12.83
C ASN A 53 -9.78 12.06 13.81
N ARG A 54 -8.74 11.22 13.72
CA ARG A 54 -8.60 9.91 14.39
C ARG A 54 -7.13 9.55 14.62
N GLU A 55 -6.48 10.25 15.54
CA GLU A 55 -5.07 10.04 15.90
C GLU A 55 -4.78 8.58 16.32
N ASP A 56 -5.74 7.91 16.95
CA ASP A 56 -5.65 6.50 17.33
C ASP A 56 -5.36 5.58 16.14
N LEU A 57 -6.02 5.82 15.00
CA LEU A 57 -5.81 5.04 13.77
C LEU A 57 -4.48 5.38 13.09
N LEU A 58 -4.00 6.61 13.23
CA LEU A 58 -2.68 7.00 12.73
C LEU A 58 -1.56 6.32 13.52
N GLU A 59 -1.70 6.21 14.84
CA GLU A 59 -0.77 5.45 15.69
C GLU A 59 -0.74 3.98 15.28
N GLU A 60 -1.90 3.34 15.10
CA GLU A 60 -1.98 1.95 14.63
C GLU A 60 -1.27 1.75 13.27
N LEU A 61 -1.47 2.68 12.32
CA LEU A 61 -0.80 2.65 11.02
C LEU A 61 0.72 2.77 11.17
N ARG A 62 1.19 3.74 11.95
CA ARG A 62 2.63 3.95 12.23
C ARG A 62 3.24 2.73 12.88
N ASP A 63 2.54 2.11 13.83
CA ASP A 63 2.99 0.88 14.46
C ASP A 63 3.20 -0.23 13.44
N VAL A 64 2.25 -0.45 12.52
CA VAL A 64 2.40 -1.51 11.50
C VAL A 64 3.55 -1.23 10.52
N VAL A 65 3.75 0.03 10.12
CA VAL A 65 4.78 0.42 9.13
C VAL A 65 6.18 0.47 9.76
N CYS A 66 6.32 1.07 10.94
CA CYS A 66 7.61 1.32 11.58
C CYS A 66 8.17 0.12 12.36
N LYS A 67 7.38 -0.93 12.59
CA LYS A 67 7.74 -2.18 13.31
C LYS A 67 9.02 -2.90 12.85
N ASN A 68 9.63 -2.52 11.72
CA ASN A 68 10.81 -3.18 11.15
C ASN A 68 12.00 -2.22 10.94
N SER A 69 12.06 -1.07 11.61
CA SER A 69 13.14 -0.08 11.46
C SER A 69 14.24 -0.17 12.54
N GLU A 70 14.41 -1.31 13.19
CA GLU A 70 15.47 -1.56 14.20
C GLU A 70 16.69 -2.29 13.62
#